data_AF-A0A6J7QYJ4-F1
#
_entry.id   AF-A0A6J7QYJ4-F1
#
_cell.length_a   1.000
_cell.length_b   1.000
_cell.length_c   1.000
_cell.angle_alpha   90.00
_cell.angle_beta   90.00
_cell.angle_gamma   90.00
#
_symmetry.space_group_name_H-M   'P 1'
#
loop_
_entity.id
_entity.type
_entity.pdbx_description
1 polymer ?
#
loop_
_entity_poly.entity_id
_entity_poly.type
_entity_poly.pdbx_seq_one_letter_code
_entity_poly.pdbx_strand_id
1 'polypeptide(L)'
;MVGAMLFSSWCYVEGASVTKVMPGWQVISWVVVLALPITVPASLVLWFITSGDYQTTSTQWIALILLGISSMYLGFFAWYRGLSMAGIVRGSQVQQLQALLTLLWSALLLGETVTWVTVLAAGVVIASVVWAQRTRRVEFLAPEE
;
A
#
# COMPACT_ATOMS: atom_id res chain seq x y z
N MET A 1 -4.20 8.25 -12.07
CA MET A 1 -3.43 7.02 -11.75
C MET A 1 -1.92 7.29 -11.69
N VAL A 2 -1.27 7.76 -12.77
CA VAL A 2 0.20 8.01 -12.76
C VAL A 2 0.64 8.93 -11.63
N GLY A 3 -0.03 10.08 -11.42
CA GLY A 3 0.27 10.97 -10.31
C GLY A 3 0.19 10.27 -8.94
N ALA A 4 -0.86 9.48 -8.71
CA ALA A 4 -1.01 8.71 -7.47
C ALA A 4 0.15 7.70 -7.26
N MET A 5 0.63 7.06 -8.33
CA MET A 5 1.77 6.14 -8.27
C MET A 5 3.07 6.87 -7.91
N LEU A 6 3.30 8.05 -8.50
CA LEU A 6 4.47 8.88 -8.21
C LEU A 6 4.46 9.37 -6.76
N PHE A 7 3.34 9.96 -6.31
CA PHE A 7 3.20 10.44 -4.94
C PHE A 7 3.29 9.31 -3.92
N SER A 8 2.68 8.15 -4.20
CA SER A 8 2.76 6.98 -3.33
C SER A 8 4.20 6.49 -3.21
N SER A 9 4.92 6.35 -4.33
CA SER A 9 6.32 5.92 -4.32
C SER A 9 7.22 6.91 -3.56
N TRP A 10 7.01 8.20 -3.78
CA TRP A 10 7.75 9.27 -3.10
C TRP A 10 7.54 9.23 -1.59
N CYS A 11 6.27 9.25 -1.15
CA CYS A 11 5.90 9.17 0.27
C CYS A 11 6.52 7.93 0.94
N TYR A 12 6.62 6.83 0.22
CA TYR A 12 7.15 5.60 0.73
C TYR A 12 8.65 5.61 0.97
N VAL A 13 9.41 6.17 0.01
CA VAL A 13 10.86 6.31 0.12
C VAL A 13 11.21 7.31 1.22
N GLU A 14 10.55 8.46 1.23
CA GLU A 14 10.77 9.49 2.25
C GLU A 14 10.34 9.02 3.64
N GLY A 15 9.15 8.41 3.75
CA GLY A 15 8.66 7.85 5.01
C GLY A 15 9.64 6.85 5.61
N ALA A 16 10.19 5.93 4.80
CA ALA A 16 11.22 5.01 5.23
C ALA A 16 12.54 5.71 5.59
N SER A 17 12.93 6.77 4.88
CA SER A 17 14.13 7.57 5.22
C SER A 17 14.01 8.21 6.60
N VAL A 18 12.86 8.82 6.91
CA VAL A 18 12.59 9.46 8.21
C VAL A 18 12.66 8.47 9.38
N THR A 19 12.39 7.18 9.14
CA THR A 19 12.52 6.14 10.19
C THR A 19 13.96 5.95 10.72
N LYS A 20 14.96 6.50 10.04
CA LYS A 20 16.36 6.49 10.51
C LYS A 20 16.60 7.45 11.67
N VAL A 21 15.78 8.49 11.80
CA VAL A 21 15.92 9.54 12.82
C VAL A 21 14.75 9.59 13.81
N MET A 22 13.64 8.92 13.48
CA MET A 22 12.41 8.89 14.27
C MET A 22 11.84 7.46 14.30
N PRO A 23 11.32 6.95 15.43
CA PRO A 23 10.70 5.64 15.46
C PRO A 23 9.48 5.57 14.53
N GLY A 24 9.30 4.45 13.81
CA GLY A 24 8.31 4.32 12.75
C GLY A 24 6.85 4.59 13.15
N TRP A 25 6.50 4.37 14.42
CA TRP A 25 5.16 4.72 14.92
C TRP A 25 4.91 6.23 14.92
N GLN A 26 5.92 7.06 15.26
CA GLN A 26 5.79 8.52 15.20
C GLN A 26 5.72 9.00 13.75
N VAL A 27 6.48 8.36 12.85
CA VAL A 27 6.46 8.69 11.42
C VAL A 27 5.04 8.55 10.86
N ILE A 28 4.38 7.41 11.09
CA ILE A 28 2.99 7.23 10.61
C ILE A 28 1.98 8.12 11.35
N SER A 29 2.15 8.38 12.66
CA SER A 29 1.28 9.33 13.37
C SER A 29 1.33 10.70 12.72
N TRP A 30 2.51 11.21 12.38
CA TRP A 30 2.65 12.48 11.68
C TRP A 30 2.08 12.44 10.26
N VAL A 31 2.27 11.34 9.52
CA VAL A 31 1.66 11.18 8.18
C VAL A 31 0.14 11.27 8.27
N VAL A 32 -0.50 10.63 9.25
CA VAL A 32 -1.95 10.72 9.45
C VAL A 32 -2.37 12.15 9.77
N VAL A 33 -1.69 12.82 10.71
CA VAL A 33 -2.00 14.21 11.09
C VAL A 33 -1.86 15.15 9.90
N LEU A 34 -0.82 15.00 9.09
CA LEU A 34 -0.59 15.81 7.89
C LEU A 34 -1.58 15.50 6.76
N ALA A 35 -2.18 14.31 6.74
CA ALA A 35 -3.22 13.94 5.76
C ALA A 35 -4.59 14.52 6.11
N LEU A 36 -4.90 14.75 7.40
CA LEU A 36 -6.21 15.24 7.86
C LEU A 36 -6.74 16.49 7.15
N PRO A 37 -5.93 17.55 6.90
CA PRO A 37 -6.39 18.75 6.21
C PRO A 37 -6.90 18.50 4.79
N ILE A 38 -6.53 17.38 4.17
CA ILE A 38 -6.98 16.99 2.83
C ILE A 38 -8.10 15.95 2.94
N THR A 39 -7.91 14.91 3.75
CA THR A 39 -8.85 13.79 3.82
C THR A 39 -10.17 14.16 4.47
N VAL A 40 -10.18 15.03 5.48
CA VAL A 40 -11.42 15.44 6.16
C VAL A 40 -12.30 16.29 5.24
N PRO A 41 -11.82 17.38 4.60
CA PRO A 41 -12.64 18.13 3.66
C PRO A 41 -13.11 17.28 2.48
N ALA A 42 -12.24 16.44 1.91
CA ALA A 42 -12.62 15.55 0.81
C ALA A 42 -13.74 14.58 1.21
N SER A 43 -13.66 14.00 2.41
CA SER A 43 -14.69 13.11 2.95
C SER A 43 -16.02 13.84 3.19
N LEU A 44 -15.97 15.07 3.69
CA LEU A 44 -17.17 15.90 3.89
C LEU A 44 -17.83 16.26 2.55
N VAL A 45 -17.06 16.69 1.55
CA VAL A 45 -17.58 16.98 0.21
C VAL A 45 -18.25 15.75 -0.39
N LEU A 46 -17.58 14.59 -0.33
CA LEU A 46 -18.15 13.32 -0.82
C LEU A 46 -19.43 12.92 -0.07
N TRP A 47 -19.47 13.13 1.25
CA TRP A 47 -20.66 12.90 2.05
C TRP A 47 -21.83 13.79 1.60
N PHE A 48 -21.61 15.10 1.42
CA PHE A 48 -22.68 15.99 0.98
C PHE A 48 -23.20 15.67 -0.42
N ILE A 49 -22.35 15.19 -1.32
CA ILE A 49 -22.75 14.81 -2.68
C ILE A 49 -23.51 13.47 -2.69
N THR A 50 -23.15 12.53 -1.82
CA THR A 50 -23.59 11.11 -1.94
C THR A 50 -24.58 10.67 -0.85
N SER A 51 -24.76 11.48 0.20
CA SER A 51 -25.59 11.10 1.37
C SER A 51 -27.06 10.83 1.07
N GLY A 52 -27.60 11.31 -0.05
CA GLY A 52 -28.96 11.02 -0.50
C GLY A 52 -29.16 9.61 -1.07
N ASP A 53 -28.11 9.01 -1.63
CA ASP A 53 -28.19 7.76 -2.40
C ASP A 53 -27.81 6.52 -1.58
N TYR A 54 -27.09 6.70 -0.46
CA TYR A 54 -26.52 5.60 0.31
C TYR A 54 -26.87 5.70 1.80
N GLN A 55 -27.65 4.73 2.30
CA GLN A 55 -27.85 4.57 3.74
C GLN A 55 -26.69 3.75 4.33
N THR A 56 -25.87 4.40 5.16
CA THR A 56 -24.78 3.72 5.86
C THR A 56 -25.30 2.96 7.08
N THR A 57 -25.01 1.67 7.15
CA THR A 57 -25.36 0.80 8.28
C THR A 57 -24.28 0.87 9.36
N SER A 58 -24.63 0.62 10.62
CA SER A 58 -23.67 0.57 11.75
C SER A 58 -22.51 -0.41 11.49
N THR A 59 -22.76 -1.53 10.82
CA THR A 59 -21.73 -2.50 10.43
C THR A 59 -20.67 -1.90 9.50
N GLN A 60 -21.06 -1.04 8.56
CA GLN A 60 -20.13 -0.40 7.62
C GLN A 60 -19.22 0.61 8.35
N TRP A 61 -19.77 1.34 9.32
CA TRP A 61 -18.99 2.23 10.18
C TRP A 61 -17.97 1.46 11.02
N ILE A 62 -18.38 0.34 11.62
CA ILE A 62 -17.47 -0.52 12.38
C ILE A 62 -16.36 -1.07 11.48
N ALA A 63 -16.70 -1.58 10.30
CA ALA A 63 -15.72 -2.07 9.33
C ALA A 63 -14.72 -0.97 8.93
N LEU A 64 -15.20 0.25 8.68
CA LEU A 64 -14.34 1.40 8.35
C LEU A 64 -13.35 1.72 9.48
N ILE A 65 -13.83 1.78 10.73
CA ILE A 65 -13.00 2.04 11.90
C ILE A 65 -11.96 0.92 12.08
N LEU A 66 -12.38 -0.33 11.98
CA LEU A 66 -11.48 -1.48 12.10
C LEU A 66 -10.41 -1.47 11.02
N LEU A 67 -10.77 -1.18 9.76
CA LEU A 67 -9.81 -1.07 8.66
C LEU A 67 -8.82 0.10 8.89
N GLY A 68 -9.33 1.26 9.33
CA GLY A 68 -8.51 2.44 9.62
C GLY A 68 -7.49 2.20 10.74
N ILE A 69 -7.93 1.64 11.86
CA ILE A 69 -7.07 1.44 13.03
C ILE A 69 -6.12 0.25 12.81
N SER A 70 -6.66 -0.92 12.44
CA SER A 70 -5.84 -2.13 12.35
C SER A 70 -4.93 -2.13 11.13
N SER A 71 -5.49 -1.96 9.93
CA SER A 71 -4.76 -2.15 8.68
C SER A 71 -3.95 -0.92 8.30
N MET A 72 -4.53 0.28 8.43
CA MET A 72 -3.87 1.52 7.99
C MET A 72 -2.95 2.13 9.05
N TYR A 73 -3.31 2.12 10.32
CA TYR A 73 -2.46 2.73 11.35
C TYR A 73 -1.50 1.73 12.02
N LEU A 74 -2.04 0.70 12.67
CA LEU A 74 -1.22 -0.27 13.42
C LEU A 74 -0.36 -1.13 12.49
N GLY A 75 -0.89 -1.55 11.35
CA GLY A 75 -0.12 -2.28 10.33
C GLY A 75 1.13 -1.52 9.89
N PHE A 76 1.06 -0.20 9.80
CA PHE A 76 2.19 0.64 9.41
C PHE A 76 3.28 0.73 10.47
N PHE A 77 3.00 0.45 11.75
CA PHE A 77 4.02 0.41 12.80
C PHE A 77 5.00 -0.74 12.54
N ALA A 78 4.43 -1.94 12.34
CA ALA A 78 5.20 -3.14 12.01
C ALA A 78 5.87 -2.98 10.63
N TRP A 79 5.18 -2.35 9.68
CA TRP A 79 5.67 -2.17 8.34
C TRP A 79 6.88 -1.23 8.25
N TYR A 80 6.81 -0.02 8.82
CA TYR A 80 7.94 0.91 8.81
C TYR A 80 9.14 0.36 9.57
N ARG A 81 8.90 -0.35 10.67
CA ARG A 81 9.97 -1.06 11.39
C ARG A 81 10.55 -2.20 10.55
N GLY A 82 9.72 -2.96 9.84
CA GLY A 82 10.16 -4.00 8.90
C GLY A 82 11.02 -3.42 7.78
N LEU A 83 10.62 -2.28 7.22
CA LEU A 83 11.38 -1.56 6.18
C LEU A 83 12.73 -1.06 6.70
N SER A 84 12.80 -0.54 7.92
CA SER A 84 14.07 -0.08 8.49
C SER A 84 15.04 -1.23 8.77
N MET A 85 14.54 -2.41 9.15
CA MET A 85 15.36 -3.61 9.39
C MET A 85 15.75 -4.35 8.11
N ALA A 86 14.82 -4.54 7.17
CA ALA A 86 15.03 -5.37 5.98
C ALA A 86 15.46 -4.57 4.74
N GLY A 87 15.32 -3.24 4.77
CA GLY A 87 15.57 -2.33 3.66
C GLY A 87 14.39 -2.17 2.71
N ILE A 88 14.29 -0.98 2.10
CA ILE A 88 13.19 -0.57 1.21
C ILE A 88 13.05 -1.53 0.01
N VAL A 89 14.17 -2.03 -0.53
CA VAL A 89 14.19 -2.95 -1.67
C VAL A 89 13.46 -4.25 -1.36
N ARG A 90 13.73 -4.89 -0.21
CA ARG A 90 13.02 -6.11 0.20
C ARG A 90 11.57 -5.82 0.54
N GLY A 91 11.27 -4.66 1.13
CA GLY A 91 9.90 -4.20 1.37
C GLY A 91 9.07 -4.16 0.08
N SER A 92 9.62 -3.61 -1.00
CA SER A 92 8.95 -3.60 -2.30
C SER A 92 8.64 -5.01 -2.82
N GLN A 93 9.53 -5.98 -2.61
CA GLN A 93 9.31 -7.37 -3.03
C GLN A 93 8.18 -8.02 -2.23
N VAL A 94 8.11 -7.76 -0.92
CA VAL A 94 7.03 -8.24 -0.05
C VAL A 94 5.68 -7.64 -0.49
N GLN A 95 5.64 -6.38 -0.91
CA GLN A 95 4.41 -5.80 -1.47
C GLN A 95 3.96 -6.46 -2.78
N GLN A 96 4.92 -6.83 -3.65
CA GLN A 96 4.56 -7.57 -4.88
C GLN A 96 3.97 -8.95 -4.55
N LEU A 97 4.52 -9.63 -3.53
CA LEU A 97 3.95 -10.89 -3.04
C LEU A 97 2.57 -10.67 -2.42
N GLN A 98 2.38 -9.58 -1.68
CA GLN A 98 1.09 -9.26 -1.05
C GLN A 98 -0.04 -9.23 -2.08
N ALA A 99 0.15 -8.60 -3.24
CA ALA A 99 -0.89 -8.54 -4.28
C ALA A 99 -1.33 -9.93 -4.76
N LEU A 100 -0.39 -10.86 -4.94
CA LEU A 100 -0.67 -12.24 -5.36
C LEU A 100 -1.36 -13.03 -4.24
N LEU A 101 -0.90 -12.85 -3.00
CA LEU A 101 -1.53 -13.45 -1.83
C LEU A 101 -2.95 -12.94 -1.65
N THR A 102 -3.20 -11.65 -1.84
CA THR A 102 -4.55 -11.07 -1.76
C THR A 102 -5.49 -11.71 -2.79
N LEU A 103 -5.04 -11.93 -4.03
CA LEU A 103 -5.83 -12.63 -5.04
C LEU A 103 -6.17 -14.06 -4.60
N LEU A 104 -5.19 -14.79 -4.05
CA LEU A 104 -5.39 -16.13 -3.52
C LEU A 104 -6.38 -16.15 -2.34
N TRP A 105 -6.19 -15.24 -1.38
CA TRP A 105 -7.08 -15.13 -0.23
C TRP A 105 -8.49 -14.72 -0.63
N SER A 106 -8.66 -13.91 -1.67
CA SER A 106 -9.98 -13.55 -2.19
C SER A 106 -10.75 -14.79 -2.66
N ALA A 107 -10.08 -15.66 -3.42
CA ALA A 107 -10.66 -16.92 -3.87
C ALA A 107 -11.00 -17.87 -2.69
N LEU A 108 -10.12 -17.96 -1.69
CA LEU A 108 -10.27 -18.89 -0.57
C LEU A 108 -11.29 -18.41 0.48
N LEU A 109 -11.29 -17.11 0.82
CA LEU A 109 -12.07 -16.55 1.92
C LEU A 109 -13.40 -15.96 1.46
N LEU A 110 -13.43 -15.32 0.28
CA LEU A 110 -14.64 -14.71 -0.28
C LEU A 110 -15.31 -15.59 -1.34
N GLY A 111 -14.69 -16.70 -1.74
CA GLY A 111 -15.23 -17.59 -2.77
C GLY A 111 -15.26 -16.98 -4.16
N GLU A 112 -14.43 -15.96 -4.43
CA GLU A 112 -14.41 -15.30 -5.73
C GLU A 112 -13.94 -16.25 -6.83
N THR A 113 -14.63 -16.22 -7.98
CA THR A 113 -14.29 -17.04 -9.14
C THR A 113 -13.06 -16.48 -9.84
N VAL A 114 -11.92 -17.16 -9.71
CA VAL A 114 -10.71 -16.82 -10.46
C VAL A 114 -10.88 -17.27 -11.91
N THR A 115 -11.21 -16.32 -12.78
CA THR A 115 -11.36 -16.59 -14.21
C THR A 115 -10.01 -16.81 -14.89
N TRP A 116 -10.01 -17.45 -16.05
CA TRP A 116 -8.82 -17.56 -16.89
C TRP A 116 -8.21 -16.21 -17.26
N VAL A 117 -9.03 -15.17 -17.43
CA VAL A 117 -8.57 -13.80 -17.69
C VAL A 117 -7.78 -13.26 -16.49
N THR A 118 -8.26 -13.50 -15.27
CA THR A 118 -7.59 -13.12 -14.03
C THR A 118 -6.23 -13.81 -13.90
N VAL A 119 -6.15 -15.10 -14.23
CA VAL A 119 -4.89 -15.87 -14.22
C VAL A 119 -3.90 -15.31 -15.25
N LEU A 120 -4.34 -15.03 -16.47
CA LEU A 120 -3.49 -14.46 -17.51
C LEU A 120 -2.99 -13.07 -17.12
N ALA A 121 -3.86 -12.21 -16.59
CA ALA A 121 -3.49 -10.89 -16.10
C ALA A 121 -2.46 -10.98 -14.97
N ALA A 122 -2.68 -11.86 -14.00
CA ALA A 122 -1.71 -12.12 -12.92
C ALA A 122 -0.36 -12.60 -13.48
N GLY A 123 -0.37 -13.48 -14.48
CA GLY A 123 0.83 -13.95 -15.18
C GLY A 123 1.61 -12.81 -15.86
N VAL A 124 0.92 -11.91 -16.57
CA VAL A 124 1.53 -10.72 -17.21
C VAL A 124 2.13 -9.78 -16.16
N VAL A 125 1.44 -9.55 -15.05
CA VAL A 125 1.96 -8.73 -13.95
C VAL A 125 3.22 -9.37 -13.36
N ILE A 126 3.21 -10.67 -13.05
CA ILE A 126 4.37 -11.40 -12.53
C ILE A 126 5.55 -11.29 -13.51
N ALA A 127 5.33 -11.54 -14.81
CA ALA A 127 6.36 -11.44 -15.82
C ALA A 127 6.98 -10.03 -15.88
N SER A 128 6.14 -9.00 -15.83
CA SER A 128 6.57 -7.59 -15.83
C SER A 128 7.40 -7.25 -14.59
N VAL A 129 7.00 -7.75 -13.42
CA VAL A 129 7.72 -7.55 -12.15
C VAL A 129 9.06 -8.28 -12.17
N VAL A 130 9.09 -9.53 -12.61
CA VAL A 130 10.34 -10.31 -12.75
C VAL A 130 11.29 -9.63 -13.73
N TRP A 131 10.77 -9.12 -14.85
CA TRP A 131 11.55 -8.35 -15.82
C TRP A 131 12.18 -7.10 -15.18
N ALA A 132 11.38 -6.27 -14.53
CA ALA A 132 11.86 -5.07 -13.85
C ALA A 132 12.88 -5.35 -12.74
N GLN A 133 12.73 -6.46 -12.01
CA GLN A 133 13.70 -6.88 -10.99
C GLN A 133 15.02 -7.36 -11.59
N ARG A 134 14.99 -8.01 -12.76
CA ARG A 134 16.19 -8.50 -13.45
C ARG A 134 17.00 -7.36 -14.06
N THR A 135 16.35 -6.38 -14.70
CA THR A 135 17.05 -5.24 -15.32
C THR A 135 17.74 -4.35 -14.27
N ARG A 136 17.14 -4.16 -13.08
CA ARG A 136 17.76 -3.41 -11.98
C ARG A 136 19.03 -4.02 -11.38
N ARG A 137 19.30 -5.32 -11.58
CA ARG A 137 20.52 -5.96 -11.07
C ARG A 137 21.76 -5.68 -11.93
N VAL A 138 21.61 -5.10 -13.12
CA VAL A 138 22.71 -4.96 -14.09
C VAL A 138 23.57 -3.72 -13.83
N GLU A 139 23.16 -2.80 -12.94
CA GLU A 139 23.83 -1.50 -12.77
C GLU A 139 24.86 -1.42 -11.61
N PHE A 140 25.29 -2.57 -11.05
CA PHE A 140 26.33 -2.61 -10.00
C PHE A 140 27.62 -3.30 -10.49
N LEU A 141 28.05 -3.00 -11.71
CA LEU A 141 29.38 -3.38 -12.20
C LEU A 141 30.01 -2.22 -12.97
N ALA A 142 30.57 -1.27 -12.21
CA ALA A 142 31.73 -0.50 -12.64
C ALA A 142 32.53 -0.12 -11.39
N PRO A 143 33.56 -0.88 -10.99
CA PRO A 143 34.69 -0.31 -10.30
C PRO A 143 35.51 0.46 -11.34
N GLU A 144 35.50 1.79 -11.30
CA GLU A 144 36.62 2.55 -11.86
C GLU A 144 37.72 2.55 -10.81
N GLU A 145 38.84 1.95 -11.19
CA GLU A 145 40.14 1.95 -10.49
C GLU A 145 40.71 3.37 -10.36
#